data_AF-Q008T2-F1
#
_entry.id   AF-Q008T2-F1
#
_cell.length_a   1.000
_cell.length_b   1.000
_cell.length_c   1.000
_cell.angle_alpha   90.00
_cell.angle_beta   90.00
_cell.angle_gamma   90.00
#
_symmetry.space_group_name_H-M   'P 1'
#
loop_
_entity.id
_entity.type
_entity.pdbx_description
1 polymer ?
#
loop_
_entity_poly.entity_id
_entity_poly.type
_entity_poly.pdbx_seq_one_letter_code
_entity_poly.pdbx_strand_id
1 'polypeptide(L)' 'FPGVAHFHTVRVAQPMGMWYSTEFLRNLMDIWELRGSGLTNMHGATGDIVLLGTSTPQLEEIFWELTHNMGVDLGG' A
#
# COMPACT_ATOMS: atom_id res chain seq x y z
N PHE A 1 -4.85 7.24 -22.14
CA PHE A 1 -5.39 6.79 -20.85
C PHE A 1 -4.96 7.77 -19.74
N PRO A 2 -5.70 8.86 -19.50
CA PRO A 2 -5.28 9.89 -18.54
C PRO A 2 -5.25 9.40 -17.09
N GLY A 3 -6.14 8.48 -16.70
CA GLY A 3 -6.22 7.94 -15.33
C GLY A 3 -5.04 7.06 -14.89
N VAL A 4 -4.13 6.72 -15.80
CA VAL A 4 -2.89 5.96 -15.51
C VAL A 4 -1.67 6.68 -16.07
N ALA A 5 -1.75 8.00 -16.27
CA ALA A 5 -0.59 8.81 -16.66
C ALA A 5 0.53 8.71 -15.62
N HIS A 6 0.15 8.56 -14.35
CA HIS A 6 1.01 8.14 -13.24
C HIS A 6 0.39 6.90 -12.63
N PHE A 7 1.20 5.86 -12.41
CA PHE A 7 0.71 4.57 -11.91
C PHE A 7 1.81 3.85 -11.12
N HIS A 8 2.30 4.54 -10.09
CA HIS A 8 3.41 4.06 -9.27
C HIS A 8 2.99 2.90 -8.38
N THR A 9 3.91 1.97 -8.15
CA THR A 9 3.74 0.87 -7.21
C THR A 9 4.37 1.24 -5.88
N VAL A 10 3.63 1.06 -4.79
CA VAL A 10 4.13 1.20 -3.42
C VAL A 10 4.28 -0.20 -2.82
N ARG A 11 5.47 -0.50 -2.30
CA ARG A 11 5.75 -1.75 -1.58
C ARG A 11 5.64 -1.50 -0.09
N VAL A 12 4.81 -2.29 0.58
CA VAL A 12 4.54 -2.16 2.03
C VAL A 12 5.07 -3.40 2.73
N ALA A 13 5.82 -3.19 3.82
CA ALA A 13 6.43 -4.28 4.58
C ALA A 13 5.35 -5.17 5.20
N GLN A 14 5.39 -6.46 4.88
CA GLN A 14 4.49 -7.48 5.39
C GLN A 14 4.96 -8.03 6.76
N PRO A 15 4.05 -8.47 7.64
CA PRO A 15 4.41 -9.27 8.79
C PRO A 15 5.03 -10.60 8.38
N MET A 16 5.95 -11.10 9.22
CA MET A 16 6.59 -12.40 9.02
C MET A 16 5.52 -13.51 8.87
N GLY A 17 5.63 -14.31 7.80
CA GLY A 17 4.72 -15.42 7.55
C GLY A 17 3.35 -15.03 7.01
N MET A 18 3.12 -13.75 6.65
CA MET A 18 1.89 -13.28 5.98
C MET A 18 0.60 -13.56 6.77
N TRP A 19 0.67 -13.53 8.10
CA TRP A 19 -0.49 -13.64 8.98
C TRP A 19 -1.05 -12.26 9.32
N TYR A 20 -2.36 -12.09 9.15
CA TYR A 20 -3.03 -10.82 9.31
C TYR A 20 -4.25 -10.91 10.23
N SER A 21 -4.52 -9.85 10.97
CA SER A 21 -5.85 -9.60 11.51
C SER A 21 -6.73 -8.94 10.43
N THR A 22 -8.05 -9.13 10.52
CA THR A 22 -8.98 -8.46 9.60
C THR A 22 -8.97 -6.94 9.79
N GLU A 23 -8.69 -6.47 11.00
CA GLU A 23 -8.53 -5.05 11.33
C GLU A 23 -7.35 -4.43 10.56
N PHE A 24 -6.18 -5.07 10.58
CA PHE A 24 -5.01 -4.58 9.84
C PHE A 24 -5.30 -4.43 8.35
N LEU A 25 -5.89 -5.45 7.73
CA LEU A 25 -6.19 -5.44 6.30
C LEU A 25 -7.23 -4.36 5.94
N ARG A 26 -8.25 -4.15 6.77
CA ARG A 26 -9.24 -3.09 6.53
C ARG A 26 -8.60 -1.71 6.61
N ASN A 27 -7.81 -1.44 7.64
CA ASN A 27 -7.13 -0.16 7.79
C ASN A 27 -6.20 0.12 6.60
N LEU A 28 -5.48 -0.91 6.10
CA LEU A 28 -4.64 -0.76 4.91
C LEU A 28 -5.45 -0.45 3.64
N MET A 29 -6.61 -1.10 3.49
CA MET A 29 -7.48 -0.86 2.34
C MET A 29 -8.15 0.51 2.40
N ASP A 30 -8.53 1.02 3.57
CA ASP A 30 -9.10 2.36 3.72
C ASP A 30 -8.13 3.45 3.22
N ILE A 31 -6.83 3.33 3.54
CA ILE A 31 -5.78 4.20 3.01
C ILE A 31 -5.69 4.06 1.49
N TRP A 32 -5.67 2.83 0.98
CA TRP A 32 -5.44 2.58 -0.43
C TRP A 32 -6.61 2.94 -1.33
N GLU A 33 -7.85 2.82 -0.84
CA GLU A 33 -9.05 3.25 -1.54
C GLU A 33 -9.07 4.78 -1.70
N LEU A 34 -8.65 5.52 -0.68
CA LEU A 34 -8.61 6.98 -0.73
C LEU A 34 -7.49 7.51 -1.62
N ARG A 35 -6.32 6.87 -1.60
CA ARG A 35 -5.06 7.46 -2.12
C ARG A 35 -4.45 6.70 -3.31
N GLY A 36 -5.01 5.56 -3.67
CA GLY A 36 -4.50 4.68 -4.71
C GLY A 36 -5.55 4.28 -5.72
N SER A 37 -5.25 3.21 -6.46
CA SER A 37 -6.15 2.64 -7.48
C SER A 37 -7.17 1.65 -6.91
N GLY A 38 -7.01 1.23 -5.65
CA GLY A 38 -7.73 0.08 -5.07
C GLY A 38 -7.21 -1.30 -5.54
N LEU A 39 -6.25 -1.36 -6.46
CA LEU A 39 -5.66 -2.61 -6.95
C LEU A 39 -4.45 -3.01 -6.11
N THR A 40 -4.31 -4.31 -5.82
CA THR A 40 -3.21 -4.83 -5.01
C THR A 40 -2.71 -6.17 -5.54
N ASN A 41 -1.42 -6.49 -5.32
CA ASN A 41 -0.98 -7.88 -5.30
C ASN A 41 -0.74 -8.30 -3.84
N MET A 42 -1.33 -9.43 -3.46
CA MET A 42 -1.15 -10.08 -2.16
C MET A 42 -0.51 -11.46 -2.40
N HIS A 43 0.81 -11.55 -2.65
CA HIS A 43 1.88 -10.57 -2.43
C HIS A 43 2.79 -10.42 -3.66
N GLY A 44 3.77 -9.53 -3.59
CA GLY A 44 4.93 -9.56 -4.49
C GLY A 44 5.77 -10.81 -4.26
N ALA A 45 6.58 -11.21 -5.26
CA ALA A 45 7.39 -12.44 -5.19
C ALA A 45 8.43 -12.42 -4.06
N THR A 46 8.90 -11.23 -3.67
CA THR A 46 9.81 -10.99 -2.52
C THR A 46 9.09 -11.03 -1.17
N GLY A 47 7.76 -10.94 -1.17
CA GLY A 47 6.91 -11.01 0.01
C GLY A 47 6.16 -9.72 0.34
N ASP A 48 6.50 -8.58 -0.27
CA ASP A 48 5.86 -7.29 0.04
C ASP A 48 4.38 -7.28 -0.31
N ILE A 49 3.58 -6.54 0.47
CA ILE A 49 2.26 -6.13 0.00
C ILE A 49 2.48 -5.09 -1.11
N VAL A 50 1.81 -5.27 -2.24
CA VAL A 50 1.96 -4.39 -3.39
C VAL A 50 0.69 -3.59 -3.57
N LEU A 51 0.78 -2.28 -3.34
CA LEU A 51 -0.27 -1.32 -3.65
C LEU A 51 -0.03 -0.80 -5.07
N LEU A 52 -0.90 -1.19 -6.01
CA LEU A 52 -0.62 -1.14 -7.44
C LEU A 52 -1.27 0.08 -8.11
N GLY A 53 -0.56 1.19 -8.17
CA GLY A 53 -0.97 2.36 -8.93
C GLY A 53 -1.42 3.53 -8.06
N THR A 54 -0.59 4.55 -8.00
CA THR A 54 -0.94 5.88 -7.45
C THR A 54 -0.17 6.97 -8.20
N SER A 55 -0.39 8.23 -7.81
CA SER A 55 0.27 9.41 -8.37
C SER A 55 1.39 9.92 -7.45
N THR A 56 2.36 10.65 -8.01
CA THR A 56 3.52 11.16 -7.24
C THR A 56 3.13 11.97 -6.00
N PRO A 57 2.13 12.88 -6.04
CA PRO A 57 1.75 13.66 -4.85
C PRO A 57 1.19 12.82 -3.68
N GLN A 58 0.73 11.59 -3.94
CA GLN A 58 0.17 10.72 -2.91
C GLN A 58 1.23 9.88 -2.19
N LEU A 59 2.48 9.84 -2.65
CA LEU A 59 3.51 8.97 -2.07
C LEU A 59 3.81 9.30 -0.61
N GLU A 60 4.08 10.57 -0.31
CA GLU A 60 4.36 11.02 1.05
C GLU A 60 3.13 10.90 1.96
N GLU A 61 1.95 11.12 1.39
CA GLU A 61 0.68 10.99 2.13
C GLU A 61 0.40 9.56 2.55
N ILE A 62 0.60 8.60 1.64
CA ILE A 62 0.48 7.16 1.92
C ILE A 62 1.53 6.76 2.97
N PHE A 63 2.77 7.22 2.80
CA PHE A 63 3.85 6.92 3.75
C PHE A 63 3.55 7.46 5.14
N TRP A 64 3.02 8.68 5.24
CA TRP A 64 2.63 9.29 6.51
C TRP A 64 1.55 8.47 7.22
N GLU A 65 0.48 8.06 6.52
CA GLU A 65 -0.59 7.27 7.12
C GLU A 65 -0.13 5.87 7.54
N LEU A 66 0.68 5.20 6.71
CA LEU A 66 1.25 3.89 7.05
C LEU A 66 2.09 3.97 8.33
N THR A 67 2.99 4.96 8.42
CA THR A 67 3.91 5.07 9.55
C THR A 67 3.25 5.60 10.82
N HIS A 68 2.45 6.67 10.72
CA HIS A 68 1.89 7.35 11.90
C HIS A 68 0.62 6.70 12.42
N ASN A 69 -0.21 6.15 11.54
CA ASN A 69 -1.50 5.57 11.95
C ASN A 69 -1.43 4.04 12.09
N MET A 70 -0.63 3.35 11.26
CA MET A 70 -0.54 1.90 11.30
C MET A 70 0.76 1.36 11.90
N GLY A 71 1.80 2.19 12.06
CA GLY A 71 3.12 1.73 12.50
C GLY A 71 3.77 0.76 11.50
N VAL A 72 3.44 0.88 10.22
CA VAL A 72 3.94 0.03 9.13
C VAL A 72 4.89 0.82 8.26
N ASP A 73 6.00 0.18 7.87
CA ASP A 73 7.02 0.78 7.01
C ASP A 73 6.88 0.29 5.56
N LEU A 74 7.66 0.89 4.67
CA LEU A 74 7.78 0.45 3.28
C LEU A 74 8.64 -0.81 3.16
N GLY A 75 8.38 -1.56 2.09
CA GLY A 75 9.26 -2.62 1.61
C GLY A 75 10.48 -2.07 0.86
N GLY A 76 11.34 -2.99 0.41
CA GLY A 76 12.55 -2.68 -0.40
C GLY A 76 12.34 -2.74 -1.90
#